data_AF-A0A7C4TBX1-F1
#
_entry.id   AF-A0A7C4TBX1-F1
#
_cell.length_a   1.000
_cell.length_b   1.000
_cell.length_c   1.000
_cell.angle_alpha   90.00
_cell.angle_beta   90.00
_cell.angle_gamma   90.00
#
_symmetry.space_group_name_H-M   'P 1'
#
loop_
_entity.id
_entity.type
_entity.pdbx_description
1 polymer ?
#
loop_
_entity_poly.entity_id
_entity_poly.type
_entity_poly.pdbx_seq_one_letter_code
_entity_poly.pdbx_strand_id
1 'polypeptide(L)'
;MAKLRALKKSAFLFLFIFIILNCPKKVTVKTNKIEAIYLGSLTEDIKRPQPYLSGIKDLKGIKLGYINFENPFMHELFLRLGFYKILDDVPLDFLITNHPVYDHKFLSIPINLGYGFKNLEGIRFAIFSKDVDTLGISGEIKLATVRERSDVLWILDKNSFSLPPSKIDFIIKNRILQDTLIRNINLKIDTVLFNKLQQFNQLLAKTFQTRISLNNSPLSDFIFQKIKEKKNINVMLFPVNLIKDNSPRDSITISEFMDLVKCDTRFKVQELTKSEINRLLKEKIYVVLGDINKKNTVLIPDNDGEFLFDLIFY
;
A
#
# COMPACT_ATOMS: atom_id res chain seq x y z
N MET A 1 75.51 -1.19 3.68
CA MET A 1 74.17 -1.61 4.18
C MET A 1 73.31 -0.48 4.77
N ALA A 2 73.87 0.52 5.47
CA ALA A 2 73.09 1.60 6.10
C ALA A 2 72.28 2.47 5.12
N LYS A 3 72.86 2.85 3.97
CA LYS A 3 72.18 3.65 2.93
C LYS A 3 70.95 2.95 2.32
N LEU A 4 71.03 1.62 2.11
CA LEU A 4 69.93 0.83 1.58
C LEU A 4 68.76 0.72 2.58
N ARG A 5 69.05 0.67 3.88
CA ARG A 5 68.03 0.69 4.95
C ARG A 5 67.36 2.06 5.06
N ALA A 6 68.12 3.15 4.90
CA ALA A 6 67.57 4.51 4.91
C ALA A 6 66.63 4.74 3.70
N LEU A 7 67.02 4.29 2.50
CA LEU A 7 66.19 4.40 1.29
C LEU A 7 64.89 3.58 1.38
N LYS A 8 64.95 2.38 1.99
CA LYS A 8 63.75 1.56 2.25
C LYS A 8 62.81 2.22 3.27
N LYS A 9 63.36 2.86 4.31
CA LYS A 9 62.56 3.60 5.30
C LYS A 9 61.88 4.82 4.69
N SER A 10 62.57 5.58 3.83
CA SER A 10 61.96 6.72 3.14
C SER A 10 60.88 6.26 2.15
N ALA A 11 61.14 5.20 1.38
CA ALA A 11 60.14 4.63 0.46
C ALA A 11 58.87 4.16 1.20
N PHE A 12 59.03 3.51 2.37
CA PHE A 12 57.90 3.12 3.21
C PHE A 12 57.12 4.33 3.75
N LEU A 13 57.83 5.38 4.17
CA LEU A 13 57.20 6.61 4.66
C LEU A 13 56.39 7.30 3.55
N PHE A 14 56.95 7.41 2.35
CA PHE A 14 56.24 7.98 1.20
C PHE A 14 55.04 7.13 0.79
N LEU A 15 55.16 5.81 0.79
CA LEU A 15 54.04 4.90 0.54
C LEU A 15 52.92 5.09 1.57
N PHE A 16 53.27 5.20 2.86
CA PHE A 16 52.32 5.39 3.93
C PHE A 16 51.58 6.74 3.83
N ILE A 17 52.30 7.81 3.49
CA ILE A 17 51.73 9.14 3.24
C ILE A 17 50.78 9.09 2.03
N PHE A 18 51.17 8.41 0.95
CA PHE A 18 50.31 8.24 -0.24
C PHE A 18 49.03 7.45 0.07
N ILE A 19 49.14 6.41 0.91
CA ILE A 19 47.98 5.63 1.38
C ILE A 19 47.05 6.51 2.23
N ILE A 20 47.58 7.36 3.11
CA ILE A 20 46.75 8.26 3.94
C ILE A 20 46.08 9.35 3.11
N LEU A 21 46.79 9.93 2.13
CA LEU A 21 46.27 11.00 1.26
C LEU A 21 45.23 10.49 0.26
N ASN A 22 45.37 9.26 -0.24
CA ASN A 22 44.40 8.60 -1.12
C ASN A 22 43.39 7.74 -0.36
N CYS A 23 43.49 7.65 0.96
CA CYS A 23 42.44 7.06 1.77
C CYS A 23 41.23 7.98 1.59
N PRO A 24 40.13 7.53 0.95
CA PRO A 24 38.98 8.37 0.74
C PRO A 24 38.57 8.87 2.12
N LYS A 25 38.67 10.19 2.35
CA LYS A 25 38.15 10.79 3.58
C LYS A 25 36.72 10.29 3.67
N LYS A 26 36.41 9.45 4.67
CA LYS A 26 35.03 9.08 4.99
C LYS A 26 34.36 10.39 5.37
N VAL A 27 33.78 11.07 4.39
CA VAL A 27 32.93 12.23 4.59
C VAL A 27 31.74 11.70 5.36
N THR A 28 31.87 11.75 6.68
CA THR A 28 30.82 11.34 7.57
C THR A 28 29.95 12.57 7.71
N VAL A 29 28.81 12.58 7.02
CA VAL A 29 27.82 13.65 7.20
C VAL A 29 27.40 13.59 8.66
N LYS A 30 27.76 14.62 9.45
CA LYS A 30 27.27 14.78 10.82
C LYS A 30 25.83 15.26 10.76
N THR A 31 24.91 14.34 10.55
CA THR A 31 23.48 14.64 10.61
C THR A 31 23.07 14.73 12.08
N ASN A 32 22.90 15.94 12.60
CA ASN A 32 22.46 16.17 13.98
C ASN A 32 20.93 16.11 14.13
N LYS A 33 20.20 16.09 13.00
CA LYS A 33 18.74 16.12 12.96
C LYS A 33 18.21 15.43 11.70
N ILE A 34 17.18 14.60 11.86
CA ILE A 34 16.37 14.09 10.75
C ILE A 34 14.95 14.60 10.89
N GLU A 35 14.43 15.16 9.81
CA GLU A 35 13.06 15.66 9.75
C GLU A 35 12.22 14.65 9.00
N ALA A 36 11.07 14.29 9.57
CA ALA A 36 10.08 13.47 8.92
C ALA A 36 8.71 14.14 9.00
N ILE A 37 7.92 13.96 7.95
CA ILE A 37 6.57 14.49 7.82
C ILE A 37 5.64 13.28 7.78
N TYR A 38 4.90 13.08 8.85
CA TYR A 38 3.86 12.07 8.92
C TYR A 38 2.53 12.68 8.46
N LEU A 39 1.92 12.11 7.43
CA LEU A 39 0.69 12.63 6.83
C LEU A 39 -0.59 11.97 7.33
N GLY A 40 -0.49 10.99 8.24
CA GLY A 40 -1.67 10.27 8.70
C GLY A 40 -2.27 9.36 7.63
N SER A 41 -3.54 8.99 7.87
CA SER A 41 -4.36 8.27 6.90
C SER A 41 -4.72 9.16 5.71
N LEU A 42 -4.16 8.84 4.54
CA LEU A 42 -4.42 9.59 3.31
C LEU A 42 -5.88 9.44 2.84
N THR A 43 -6.54 8.32 3.16
CA THR A 43 -7.98 8.12 2.84
C THR A 43 -8.88 9.04 3.64
N GLU A 44 -8.48 9.42 4.84
CA GLU A 44 -9.16 10.44 5.64
C GLU A 44 -8.72 11.85 5.28
N ASP A 45 -7.45 12.01 4.91
CA ASP A 45 -6.90 13.30 4.51
C ASP A 45 -7.63 13.91 3.31
N ILE A 46 -7.90 13.12 2.27
CA ILE A 46 -8.62 13.59 1.06
C ILE A 46 -10.04 14.09 1.33
N LYS A 47 -10.66 13.65 2.44
CA LYS A 47 -12.02 14.05 2.82
C LYS A 47 -12.04 15.38 3.57
N ARG A 48 -10.88 15.88 4.01
CA ARG A 48 -10.79 17.13 4.75
C ARG A 48 -11.08 18.32 3.83
N PRO A 49 -11.66 19.41 4.38
CA PRO A 49 -11.81 20.66 3.63
C PRO A 49 -10.47 21.19 3.08
N GLN A 50 -9.37 20.95 3.80
CA GLN A 50 -8.01 21.25 3.39
C GLN A 50 -7.12 20.03 3.65
N PRO A 51 -6.96 19.13 2.66
CA PRO A 51 -6.11 17.95 2.79
C PRO A 51 -4.65 18.34 3.02
N TYR A 52 -3.97 17.67 3.94
CA TYR A 52 -2.56 17.92 4.23
C TYR A 52 -1.69 17.63 3.02
N LEU A 53 -2.02 16.61 2.23
CA LEU A 53 -1.39 16.29 0.95
C LEU A 53 -1.25 17.52 0.04
N SER A 54 -2.24 18.42 0.05
CA SER A 54 -2.24 19.62 -0.79
C SER A 54 -1.15 20.64 -0.47
N GLY A 55 -0.46 20.55 0.68
CA GLY A 55 0.56 21.52 1.08
C GLY A 55 1.95 20.95 1.33
N ILE A 56 2.18 19.66 1.06
CA ILE A 56 3.41 18.99 1.53
C ILE A 56 4.64 19.31 0.68
N LYS A 57 4.45 19.90 -0.50
CA LYS A 57 5.51 20.10 -1.51
C LYS A 57 6.69 20.88 -0.96
N ASP A 58 6.41 21.89 -0.14
CA ASP A 58 7.41 22.81 0.42
C ASP A 58 8.00 22.33 1.75
N LEU A 59 7.53 21.19 2.28
CA LEU A 59 8.05 20.64 3.53
C LEU A 59 9.35 19.88 3.30
N LYS A 60 10.34 20.19 4.14
CA LYS A 60 11.61 19.46 4.20
C LYS A 60 11.47 18.20 5.05
N GLY A 61 12.21 17.17 4.68
CA GLY A 61 12.25 15.90 5.40
C GLY A 61 11.67 14.73 4.60
N ILE A 62 11.75 13.55 5.22
CA ILE A 62 11.19 12.30 4.71
C ILE A 62 9.66 12.35 4.86
N LYS A 63 8.91 12.20 3.78
CA LYS A 63 7.44 12.28 3.79
C LYS A 63 6.85 10.90 3.74
N LEU A 64 6.01 10.60 4.73
CA LEU A 64 5.43 9.29 4.92
C LEU A 64 3.91 9.39 5.04
N GLY A 65 3.23 8.60 4.23
CA GLY A 65 1.78 8.50 4.19
C GLY A 65 1.32 7.09 4.53
N TYR A 66 0.06 6.98 4.94
CA TYR A 66 -0.55 5.70 5.29
C TYR A 66 -1.89 5.53 4.60
N ILE A 67 -2.16 4.35 4.06
CA ILE A 67 -3.45 3.97 3.48
C ILE A 67 -3.80 2.58 3.96
N ASN A 68 -4.90 2.44 4.68
CA ASN A 68 -5.40 1.13 5.07
C ASN A 68 -6.87 1.01 4.73
N PHE A 69 -7.16 0.11 3.79
CA PHE A 69 -8.52 -0.15 3.35
C PHE A 69 -9.08 -1.35 4.10
N GLU A 70 -10.18 -1.16 4.84
CA GLU A 70 -10.88 -2.29 5.45
C GLU A 70 -11.45 -3.24 4.40
N ASN A 71 -11.93 -2.68 3.28
CA ASN A 71 -12.42 -3.45 2.14
C ASN A 71 -11.38 -3.44 1.01
N PRO A 72 -10.81 -4.60 0.64
CA PRO A 72 -9.85 -4.72 -0.46
C PRO A 72 -10.25 -4.04 -1.76
N PHE A 73 -11.55 -3.99 -2.08
CA PHE A 73 -12.02 -3.34 -3.30
C PHE A 73 -11.79 -1.82 -3.32
N MET A 74 -11.73 -1.17 -2.15
CA MET A 74 -11.43 0.26 -2.07
C MET A 74 -10.07 0.61 -2.69
N HIS A 75 -9.10 -0.29 -2.58
CA HIS A 75 -7.81 -0.15 -3.23
C HIS A 75 -7.95 -0.05 -4.75
N GLU A 76 -8.70 -0.99 -5.35
CA GLU A 76 -8.96 -1.04 -6.79
C GLU A 76 -9.70 0.21 -7.28
N LEU A 77 -10.68 0.68 -6.51
CA LEU A 77 -11.41 1.89 -6.84
C LEU A 77 -10.48 3.12 -6.83
N PHE A 78 -9.64 3.26 -5.80
CA PHE A 78 -8.66 4.35 -5.71
C PHE A 78 -7.66 4.30 -6.87
N LEU A 79 -7.21 3.10 -7.25
CA LEU A 79 -6.33 2.90 -8.41
C LEU A 79 -6.99 3.38 -9.70
N ARG A 80 -8.22 2.95 -9.97
CA ARG A 80 -8.96 3.30 -11.21
C ARG A 80 -9.28 4.78 -11.30
N LEU A 81 -9.66 5.40 -10.19
CA LEU A 81 -9.90 6.84 -10.11
C LEU A 81 -8.62 7.67 -10.15
N GLY A 82 -7.45 7.03 -10.17
CA GLY A 82 -6.16 7.69 -10.39
C GLY A 82 -5.53 8.28 -9.13
N PHE A 83 -5.88 7.79 -7.94
CA PHE A 83 -5.32 8.31 -6.69
C PHE A 83 -3.80 8.21 -6.64
N TYR A 84 -3.23 7.06 -7.01
CA TYR A 84 -1.78 6.85 -6.97
C TYR A 84 -1.03 7.73 -8.00
N LYS A 85 -1.70 8.12 -9.10
CA LYS A 85 -1.15 9.12 -10.05
C LYS A 85 -1.08 10.50 -9.41
N ILE A 86 -2.06 10.86 -8.59
CA ILE A 86 -2.01 12.10 -7.79
C ILE A 86 -0.84 12.01 -6.79
N LEU A 87 -0.63 10.85 -6.16
CA LEU A 87 0.51 10.65 -5.25
C LEU A 87 1.87 10.73 -5.96
N ASP A 88 1.98 10.39 -7.25
CA ASP A 88 3.21 10.61 -8.03
C ASP A 88 3.52 12.08 -8.31
N ASP A 89 2.52 12.96 -8.26
CA ASP A 89 2.73 14.41 -8.35
C ASP A 89 3.15 15.02 -7.00
N VAL A 90 3.04 14.23 -5.94
CA VAL A 90 3.34 14.61 -4.57
C VAL A 90 4.74 14.08 -4.22
N PRO A 91 5.62 14.87 -3.55
CA PRO A 91 6.95 14.39 -3.17
C PRO A 91 6.89 13.49 -1.92
N LEU A 92 6.08 12.43 -1.99
CA LEU A 92 5.97 11.38 -0.99
C LEU A 92 7.15 10.42 -1.14
N ASP A 93 7.83 10.08 -0.06
CA ASP A 93 8.96 9.14 -0.11
C ASP A 93 8.47 7.70 0.15
N PHE A 94 7.57 7.53 1.12
CA PHE A 94 7.07 6.23 1.55
C PHE A 94 5.55 6.21 1.71
N LEU A 95 4.94 5.12 1.26
CA LEU A 95 3.52 4.83 1.45
C LEU A 95 3.36 3.50 2.17
N ILE A 96 2.87 3.52 3.41
CA ILE A 96 2.53 2.31 4.15
C ILE A 96 1.10 1.91 3.81
N THR A 97 0.90 0.67 3.38
CA THR A 97 -0.43 0.22 2.98
C THR A 97 -0.66 -1.28 3.13
N ASN A 98 -1.91 -1.70 3.32
CA ASN A 98 -2.30 -3.11 3.25
C ASN A 98 -2.41 -3.65 1.81
N HIS A 99 -2.32 -2.79 0.80
CA HIS A 99 -2.33 -3.15 -0.63
C HIS A 99 -1.17 -2.47 -1.37
N PRO A 100 0.04 -3.07 -1.37
CA PRO A 100 1.22 -2.47 -1.99
C PRO A 100 1.04 -2.24 -3.50
N VAL A 101 1.51 -1.08 -3.97
CA VAL A 101 1.54 -0.71 -5.39
C VAL A 101 2.97 -0.63 -5.91
N TYR A 102 3.16 -0.93 -7.19
CA TYR A 102 4.46 -0.87 -7.88
C TYR A 102 4.44 0.19 -8.99
N ASP A 103 5.62 0.51 -9.53
CA ASP A 103 5.78 1.46 -10.64
C ASP A 103 5.35 2.91 -10.36
N HIS A 104 5.50 3.33 -9.10
CA HIS A 104 5.25 4.70 -8.63
C HIS A 104 6.55 5.35 -8.10
N LYS A 105 6.54 6.68 -7.97
CA LYS A 105 7.73 7.45 -7.53
C LYS A 105 8.06 7.28 -6.04
N PHE A 106 7.10 6.84 -5.25
CA PHE A 106 7.25 6.54 -3.82
C PHE A 106 7.47 5.04 -3.59
N LEU A 107 8.09 4.67 -2.47
CA LEU A 107 8.20 3.28 -2.08
C LEU A 107 6.93 2.83 -1.34
N SER A 108 6.19 1.89 -1.92
CA SER A 108 5.02 1.27 -1.28
C SER A 108 5.44 0.10 -0.39
N ILE A 109 4.98 0.10 0.86
CA ILE A 109 5.39 -0.87 1.87
C ILE A 109 4.16 -1.53 2.51
N PRO A 110 4.08 -2.87 2.55
CA PRO A 110 3.03 -3.61 3.24
C PRO A 110 2.93 -3.30 4.74
N ILE A 111 1.72 -3.08 5.27
CA ILE A 111 1.45 -2.80 6.70
C ILE A 111 1.94 -3.91 7.65
N ASN A 112 1.96 -5.15 7.16
CA ASN A 112 2.34 -6.34 7.92
C ASN A 112 3.86 -6.57 7.95
N LEU A 113 4.64 -5.82 7.18
CA LEU A 113 6.08 -5.77 7.39
C LEU A 113 6.36 -4.85 8.57
N GLY A 114 7.28 -5.28 9.42
CA GLY A 114 7.98 -4.40 10.34
C GLY A 114 8.87 -3.42 9.58
N TYR A 115 9.26 -2.37 10.27
CA TYR A 115 10.08 -1.31 9.71
C TYR A 115 11.21 -1.08 10.67
N GLY A 116 12.43 -0.97 10.14
CA GLY A 116 13.50 -0.41 10.93
C GLY A 116 14.86 -0.56 10.30
N PHE A 117 15.75 0.31 10.74
CA PHE A 117 17.04 0.55 10.15
C PHE A 117 18.09 -0.27 10.90
N LYS A 118 18.95 -0.99 10.18
CA LYS A 118 20.03 -1.78 10.78
C LYS A 118 21.37 -1.10 10.54
N ASN A 119 22.11 -0.85 11.61
CA ASN A 119 23.45 -0.27 11.56
C ASN A 119 24.49 -1.39 11.40
N LEU A 120 24.94 -1.61 10.17
CA LEU A 120 26.14 -2.39 9.86
C LEU A 120 27.09 -1.48 9.08
N GLU A 121 28.06 -0.90 9.79
CA GLU A 121 29.17 -0.12 9.22
C GLU A 121 28.80 1.07 8.29
N GLY A 122 27.60 1.60 8.43
CA GLY A 122 27.04 2.63 7.57
C GLY A 122 25.53 2.50 7.54
N ILE A 123 24.80 3.61 7.55
CA ILE A 123 23.36 3.56 7.80
C ILE A 123 22.59 3.25 6.52
N ARG A 124 21.65 2.30 6.65
CA ARG A 124 20.82 1.77 5.56
C ARG A 124 19.36 1.71 6.03
N PHE A 125 18.43 2.20 5.22
CA PHE A 125 16.99 1.94 5.39
C PHE A 125 16.72 0.46 5.15
N ALA A 126 15.98 -0.17 6.06
CA ALA A 126 15.60 -1.57 5.95
C ALA A 126 14.11 -1.73 6.28
N ILE A 127 13.44 -2.58 5.51
CA ILE A 127 12.09 -3.06 5.78
C ILE A 127 12.27 -4.51 6.22
N PHE A 128 11.78 -4.89 7.39
CA PHE A 128 11.91 -6.27 7.88
C PHE A 128 10.53 -6.88 8.11
N SER A 129 10.31 -8.16 7.89
CA SER A 129 9.02 -8.76 8.30
C SER A 129 8.93 -8.80 9.83
N LYS A 130 7.74 -8.66 10.42
CA LYS A 130 7.53 -8.81 11.87
C LYS A 130 8.09 -10.14 12.41
N ASP A 131 8.23 -11.14 11.53
CA ASP A 131 8.68 -12.50 11.83
C ASP A 131 10.11 -12.79 11.35
N VAL A 132 10.90 -11.78 10.94
CA VAL A 132 12.25 -11.95 10.38
C VAL A 132 13.23 -10.98 11.01
N ASP A 133 14.12 -11.49 11.87
CA ASP A 133 15.15 -10.71 12.56
C ASP A 133 16.34 -10.28 11.66
N THR A 134 16.42 -10.77 10.41
CA THR A 134 17.54 -10.50 9.50
C THR A 134 17.13 -10.39 8.02
N LEU A 135 17.59 -9.34 7.35
CA LEU A 135 17.50 -9.22 5.88
C LEU A 135 18.55 -10.12 5.21
N GLY A 136 18.11 -10.99 4.30
CA GLY A 136 19.02 -11.70 3.40
C GLY A 136 19.62 -10.77 2.33
N ILE A 137 20.75 -11.17 1.75
CA ILE A 137 21.52 -10.40 0.74
C ILE A 137 20.66 -9.98 -0.46
N SER A 138 19.68 -10.81 -0.86
CA SER A 138 18.74 -10.50 -1.94
C SER A 138 17.80 -9.33 -1.62
N GLY A 139 17.45 -9.10 -0.35
CA GLY A 139 16.64 -7.97 0.12
C GLY A 139 17.44 -6.66 0.19
N GLU A 140 18.75 -6.74 0.48
CA GLU A 140 19.63 -5.57 0.53
C GLU A 140 19.82 -4.89 -0.84
N ILE A 141 19.78 -5.65 -1.93
CA ILE A 141 20.05 -5.15 -3.29
C ILE A 141 18.93 -4.21 -3.78
N LYS A 142 17.66 -4.48 -3.44
CA LYS A 142 16.52 -3.60 -3.81
C LYS A 142 16.48 -2.28 -3.02
N LEU A 143 17.00 -2.29 -1.79
CA LEU A 143 17.02 -1.12 -0.90
C LEU A 143 18.24 -0.21 -1.15
N ALA A 144 19.34 -0.77 -1.66
CA ALA A 144 20.57 -0.03 -1.93
C ALA A 144 20.44 1.03 -3.04
N THR A 145 19.45 0.93 -3.93
CA THR A 145 19.23 1.88 -5.03
C THR A 145 18.55 3.18 -4.60
N VAL A 146 18.02 3.27 -3.38
CA VAL A 146 17.40 4.49 -2.80
C VAL A 146 18.44 5.39 -2.08
N ARG A 147 19.71 4.96 -2.08
CA ARG A 147 20.81 5.58 -1.31
C ARG A 147 21.22 6.96 -1.84
N GLU A 148 20.93 7.99 -1.04
CA GLU A 148 21.99 8.88 -0.55
C GLU A 148 21.62 9.74 0.68
N ARG A 149 20.49 9.51 1.36
CA ARG A 149 20.11 10.33 2.52
C ARG A 149 19.43 9.56 3.64
N SER A 150 20.12 9.53 4.79
CA SER A 150 19.58 9.71 6.16
C SER A 150 19.55 8.49 7.08
N ASP A 151 19.91 8.79 8.33
CA ASP A 151 20.37 7.86 9.35
C ASP A 151 19.56 7.92 10.67
N VAL A 152 18.35 7.33 10.79
CA VAL A 152 17.61 7.17 12.07
C VAL A 152 16.66 5.97 12.01
N LEU A 153 16.54 5.22 13.11
CA LEU A 153 15.57 4.15 13.32
C LEU A 153 14.14 4.70 13.45
N TRP A 154 13.25 4.35 12.51
CA TRP A 154 11.80 4.46 12.69
C TRP A 154 11.22 3.12 13.10
N ILE A 155 10.63 3.05 14.29
CA ILE A 155 9.64 2.03 14.63
C ILE A 155 8.32 2.77 14.64
N LEU A 156 7.51 2.60 13.60
CA LEU A 156 6.11 3.01 13.65
C LEU A 156 5.38 1.95 14.46
N ASP A 157 5.09 2.26 15.72
CA ASP A 157 4.08 1.55 16.47
C ASP A 157 2.75 1.66 15.70
N LYS A 158 1.89 0.64 15.76
CA LYS A 158 0.55 0.73 15.17
C LYS A 158 -0.22 1.93 15.72
N ASN A 159 0.05 2.33 16.96
CA ASN A 159 -0.53 3.53 17.57
C ASN A 159 -0.03 4.82 16.91
N SER A 160 1.12 4.82 16.24
CA SER A 160 1.58 5.97 15.45
C SER A 160 0.69 6.21 14.24
N PHE A 161 -0.03 5.20 13.74
CA PHE A 161 -0.94 5.36 12.59
C PHE A 161 -2.16 6.24 12.91
N SER A 162 -2.54 6.35 14.17
CA SER A 162 -3.67 7.18 14.62
C SER A 162 -3.28 8.63 14.96
N LEU A 163 -1.98 8.98 14.88
CA LEU A 163 -1.55 10.34 15.13
C LEU A 163 -2.08 11.30 14.05
N PRO A 164 -2.41 12.55 14.42
CA PRO A 164 -2.69 13.58 13.43
C PRO A 164 -1.42 13.86 12.59
N PRO A 165 -1.58 14.42 11.38
CA PRO A 165 -0.46 14.82 10.55
C PRO A 165 0.51 15.74 11.32
N SER A 166 1.78 15.35 11.35
CA SER A 166 2.77 15.93 12.27
C SER A 166 4.17 15.94 11.64
N LYS A 167 4.94 16.97 11.98
CA LYS A 167 6.37 17.03 11.73
C LYS A 167 7.09 16.43 12.93
N ILE A 168 7.94 15.46 12.66
CA ILE A 168 8.71 14.75 13.67
C ILE A 168 10.18 15.04 13.42
N ASP A 169 10.81 15.68 14.40
CA ASP A 169 12.22 16.04 14.40
C ASP A 169 12.98 15.06 15.30
N PHE A 170 13.82 14.22 14.70
CA PHE A 170 14.68 13.27 15.39
C PHE A 170 16.04 13.91 15.65
N ILE A 171 16.39 14.10 16.93
CA ILE A 171 17.66 14.71 17.33
C ILE A 171 18.71 13.61 17.49
N ILE A 172 19.83 13.75 16.79
CA ILE A 172 20.88 12.74 16.74
C ILE A 172 22.14 13.31 17.37
N LYS A 173 22.70 12.58 18.34
CA LYS A 173 23.98 12.91 18.96
C LYS A 173 24.82 11.65 19.05
N ASN A 174 26.09 11.74 18.64
CA ASN A 174 27.02 10.61 18.62
C ASN A 174 26.48 9.37 17.87
N ARG A 175 25.70 9.58 16.78
CA ARG A 175 25.03 8.53 15.99
C ARG A 175 23.96 7.72 16.74
N ILE A 176 23.43 8.27 17.83
CA ILE A 176 22.34 7.68 18.60
C ILE A 176 21.16 8.67 18.55
N LEU A 177 19.94 8.14 18.41
CA LEU A 177 18.73 8.92 18.58
C LEU A 177 18.66 9.38 20.04
N GLN A 178 18.74 10.69 20.25
CA GLN A 178 18.75 11.28 21.59
C GLN A 178 17.34 11.66 22.04
N ASP A 179 16.56 12.28 21.14
CA ASP A 179 15.24 12.84 21.46
C ASP A 179 14.38 12.94 20.20
N THR A 180 13.07 13.10 20.39
CA THR A 180 12.08 13.26 19.32
C THR A 180 11.14 14.42 19.65
N LEU A 181 11.07 15.43 18.77
CA LEU A 181 10.13 16.54 18.91
C LEU A 181 9.01 16.41 17.87
N ILE A 182 7.76 16.40 18.34
CA ILE A 182 6.57 16.35 17.48
C ILE A 182 5.95 17.74 17.43
N ARG A 183 5.67 18.23 16.23
CA ARG A 183 5.06 19.55 15.99
C ARG A 183 3.93 19.42 14.98
N ASN A 184 2.94 20.30 15.11
CA ASN A 184 1.90 20.43 14.11
C ASN A 184 2.50 20.94 12.79
N ILE A 185 1.93 20.47 11.68
CA ILE A 185 2.32 20.93 10.35
C ILE A 185 1.50 22.18 10.02
N ASN A 186 2.19 23.27 9.72
CA ASN A 186 1.57 24.43 9.07
C ASN A 186 1.80 24.32 7.57
N LEU A 187 0.71 24.37 6.80
CA LEU A 187 0.73 24.15 5.36
C LEU A 187 0.44 25.42 4.58
N LYS A 188 1.16 25.58 3.48
CA LYS A 188 0.76 26.47 2.39
C LYS A 188 0.15 25.61 1.30
N ILE A 189 -1.11 25.86 0.97
CA ILE A 189 -1.86 25.05 0.01
C ILE A 189 -1.31 25.27 -1.41
N ASP A 190 -0.92 24.19 -2.08
CA ASP A 190 -0.73 24.14 -3.53
C ASP A 190 -2.12 24.00 -4.17
N THR A 191 -2.57 25.07 -4.82
CA THR A 191 -3.93 25.15 -5.39
C THR A 191 -4.15 24.13 -6.51
N VAL A 192 -3.12 23.76 -7.27
CA VAL A 192 -3.23 22.78 -8.36
C VAL A 192 -3.47 21.40 -7.76
N LEU A 193 -2.66 21.02 -6.76
CA LEU A 193 -2.81 19.73 -6.09
C LEU A 193 -4.11 19.67 -5.29
N PHE A 194 -4.48 20.75 -4.61
CA PHE A 194 -5.76 20.87 -3.93
C PHE A 194 -6.94 20.59 -4.87
N ASN A 195 -6.95 21.21 -6.06
CA ASN A 195 -8.00 20.98 -7.05
C ASN A 195 -8.04 19.54 -7.55
N LYS A 196 -6.89 18.89 -7.77
CA LYS A 196 -6.83 17.46 -8.13
C LYS A 196 -7.43 16.57 -7.05
N LEU A 197 -7.12 16.84 -5.78
CA LEU A 197 -7.67 16.09 -4.64
C LEU A 197 -9.18 16.32 -4.48
N GLN A 198 -9.65 17.55 -4.68
CA GLN A 198 -11.10 17.85 -4.67
C GLN A 198 -11.84 17.15 -5.81
N GLN A 199 -11.30 17.19 -7.03
CA GLN A 199 -11.86 16.46 -8.17
C GLN A 199 -11.91 14.95 -7.90
N PHE A 200 -10.83 14.38 -7.36
CA PHE A 200 -10.80 12.97 -6.95
C PHE A 200 -11.89 12.66 -5.92
N ASN A 201 -12.02 13.49 -4.87
CA ASN A 201 -13.04 13.27 -3.83
C ASN A 201 -14.47 13.39 -4.39
N GLN A 202 -14.71 14.32 -5.31
CA GLN A 202 -16.00 14.45 -6.01
C GLN A 202 -16.30 13.24 -6.90
N LEU A 203 -15.30 12.77 -7.66
CA LEU A 203 -15.41 11.56 -8.48
C LEU A 203 -15.72 10.34 -7.61
N LEU A 204 -14.98 10.19 -6.51
CA LEU A 204 -15.18 9.10 -5.54
C LEU A 204 -16.59 9.12 -4.95
N ALA A 205 -17.06 10.28 -4.48
CA ALA A 205 -18.41 10.45 -3.96
C ALA A 205 -19.48 10.14 -5.00
N LYS A 206 -19.30 10.62 -6.24
CA LYS A 206 -20.20 10.34 -7.36
C LYS A 206 -20.25 8.84 -7.68
N THR A 207 -19.11 8.16 -7.69
CA THR A 207 -19.06 6.71 -7.89
C THR A 207 -19.83 5.99 -6.79
N PHE A 208 -19.61 6.32 -5.51
CA PHE A 208 -20.36 5.68 -4.42
C PHE A 208 -21.87 5.93 -4.47
N GLN A 209 -22.29 7.11 -4.91
CA GLN A 209 -23.70 7.47 -5.04
C GLN A 209 -24.35 6.98 -6.35
N THR A 210 -23.58 6.38 -7.25
CA THR A 210 -24.12 5.85 -8.51
C THR A 210 -25.14 4.77 -8.20
N ARG A 211 -26.38 4.99 -8.65
CA ARG A 211 -27.50 4.06 -8.46
C ARG A 211 -27.50 2.98 -9.54
N ILE A 212 -27.82 1.77 -9.11
CA ILE A 212 -27.94 0.56 -9.89
C ILE A 212 -29.39 0.11 -9.77
N SER A 213 -30.07 -0.04 -10.90
CA SER A 213 -31.43 -0.60 -10.91
C SER A 213 -31.37 -2.10 -10.68
N LEU A 214 -32.14 -2.57 -9.71
CA LEU A 214 -32.40 -3.98 -9.44
C LEU A 214 -33.80 -4.39 -9.96
N ASN A 215 -34.66 -3.44 -10.33
CA ASN A 215 -36.01 -3.70 -10.84
C ASN A 215 -36.87 -4.56 -9.88
N ASN A 216 -36.77 -4.30 -8.58
CA ASN A 216 -37.41 -5.09 -7.52
C ASN A 216 -36.96 -6.57 -7.48
N SER A 217 -35.78 -6.90 -8.00
CA SER A 217 -35.20 -8.23 -7.82
C SER A 217 -34.43 -8.33 -6.49
N PRO A 218 -34.32 -9.54 -5.92
CA PRO A 218 -33.28 -9.85 -4.95
C PRO A 218 -31.88 -9.51 -5.49
N LEU A 219 -30.96 -9.19 -4.58
CA LEU A 219 -29.60 -8.80 -4.93
C LEU A 219 -28.80 -9.95 -5.56
N SER A 220 -29.02 -11.15 -5.06
CA SER A 220 -28.49 -12.41 -5.60
C SER A 220 -28.84 -12.62 -7.07
N ASP A 221 -30.09 -12.37 -7.44
CA ASP A 221 -30.55 -12.50 -8.83
C ASP A 221 -29.88 -11.47 -9.74
N PHE A 222 -29.78 -10.22 -9.29
CA PHE A 222 -29.06 -9.18 -10.01
C PHE A 222 -27.59 -9.57 -10.24
N ILE A 223 -26.89 -10.00 -9.19
CA ILE A 223 -25.49 -10.44 -9.27
C ILE A 223 -25.36 -11.60 -10.27
N PHE A 224 -26.22 -12.62 -10.14
CA PHE A 224 -26.19 -13.78 -11.01
C PHE A 224 -26.44 -13.41 -12.48
N GLN A 225 -27.43 -12.57 -12.75
CA GLN A 225 -27.74 -12.08 -14.10
C GLN A 225 -26.56 -11.33 -14.70
N LYS A 226 -25.96 -10.38 -13.97
CA LYS A 226 -24.81 -9.60 -14.45
C LYS A 226 -23.62 -10.49 -14.80
N ILE A 227 -23.31 -11.47 -13.96
CA ILE A 227 -22.17 -12.37 -14.21
C ILE A 227 -22.50 -13.36 -15.33
N LYS A 228 -23.75 -13.85 -15.39
CA LYS A 228 -24.24 -14.72 -16.48
C LYS A 228 -24.10 -14.03 -17.83
N GLU A 229 -24.53 -12.77 -17.95
CA GLU A 229 -24.37 -11.95 -19.16
C GLU A 229 -22.90 -11.86 -19.59
N LYS A 230 -21.99 -11.66 -18.63
CA LYS A 230 -20.58 -11.37 -18.91
C LYS A 230 -19.69 -12.60 -19.13
N LYS A 231 -19.86 -13.64 -18.32
CA LYS A 231 -18.99 -14.83 -18.29
C LYS A 231 -19.67 -16.08 -18.84
N ASN A 232 -20.93 -15.97 -19.30
CA ASN A 232 -21.73 -17.06 -19.84
C ASN A 232 -21.81 -18.28 -18.89
N ILE A 233 -21.95 -18.02 -17.59
CA ILE A 233 -22.13 -19.05 -16.58
C ILE A 233 -23.58 -19.52 -16.52
N ASN A 234 -23.82 -20.78 -16.16
CA ASN A 234 -25.18 -21.27 -15.90
C ASN A 234 -25.45 -21.55 -14.42
N VAL A 235 -24.41 -21.68 -13.59
CA VAL A 235 -24.51 -21.88 -12.14
C VAL A 235 -23.54 -20.96 -11.42
N MET A 236 -23.97 -20.38 -10.31
CA MET A 236 -23.10 -19.69 -9.36
C MET A 236 -23.20 -20.37 -7.99
N LEU A 237 -22.04 -20.68 -7.41
CA LEU A 237 -21.90 -21.19 -6.06
C LEU A 237 -21.26 -20.11 -5.20
N PHE A 238 -21.81 -19.81 -4.03
CA PHE A 238 -21.18 -18.84 -3.12
C PHE A 238 -21.49 -19.12 -1.65
N PRO A 239 -20.66 -18.64 -0.70
CA PRO A 239 -20.91 -18.82 0.74
C PRO A 239 -22.20 -18.12 1.18
N VAL A 240 -22.94 -18.71 2.12
CA VAL A 240 -24.22 -18.16 2.62
C VAL A 240 -24.10 -16.72 3.13
N ASN A 241 -22.94 -16.33 3.64
CA ASN A 241 -22.68 -14.99 4.18
C ASN A 241 -22.10 -13.99 3.16
N LEU A 242 -22.12 -14.31 1.86
CA LEU A 242 -21.68 -13.38 0.82
C LEU A 242 -22.58 -12.13 0.76
N ILE A 243 -23.89 -12.35 0.85
CA ILE A 243 -24.93 -11.32 0.77
C ILE A 243 -25.59 -11.21 2.14
N LYS A 244 -25.46 -10.05 2.80
CA LYS A 244 -25.99 -9.81 4.15
C LYS A 244 -27.50 -9.60 4.13
N ASP A 245 -28.01 -8.92 3.10
CA ASP A 245 -29.44 -8.69 2.88
C ASP A 245 -29.77 -8.92 1.40
N ASN A 246 -30.69 -9.85 1.16
CA ASN A 246 -31.14 -10.24 -0.17
C ASN A 246 -32.59 -9.82 -0.44
N SER A 247 -33.13 -8.90 0.37
CA SER A 247 -34.50 -8.39 0.20
C SER A 247 -34.66 -7.72 -1.17
N PRO A 248 -35.82 -7.89 -1.84
CA PRO A 248 -36.13 -7.17 -3.08
C PRO A 248 -36.06 -5.67 -2.90
N ARG A 249 -35.40 -4.98 -3.83
CA ARG A 249 -35.25 -3.51 -3.83
C ARG A 249 -35.34 -3.00 -5.25
N ASP A 250 -35.86 -1.78 -5.44
CA ASP A 250 -35.93 -1.17 -6.77
C ASP A 250 -34.54 -0.78 -7.28
N SER A 251 -33.76 -0.12 -6.43
CA SER A 251 -32.38 0.30 -6.73
C SER A 251 -31.54 0.39 -5.47
N ILE A 252 -30.22 0.37 -5.67
CA ILE A 252 -29.21 0.58 -4.63
C ILE A 252 -28.05 1.41 -5.18
N THR A 253 -27.33 2.09 -4.32
CA THR A 253 -26.06 2.75 -4.65
C THR A 253 -24.88 1.76 -4.60
N ILE A 254 -23.76 2.11 -5.23
CA ILE A 254 -22.52 1.32 -5.11
C ILE A 254 -22.08 1.21 -3.64
N SER A 255 -22.24 2.28 -2.85
CA SER A 255 -21.93 2.23 -1.40
C SER A 255 -22.78 1.17 -0.69
N GLU A 256 -24.10 1.19 -0.91
CA GLU A 256 -25.00 0.20 -0.32
C GLU A 256 -24.68 -1.22 -0.81
N PHE A 257 -24.34 -1.38 -2.10
CA PHE A 257 -23.89 -2.67 -2.62
C PHE A 257 -22.68 -3.21 -1.85
N MET A 258 -21.66 -2.37 -1.64
CA MET A 258 -20.45 -2.74 -0.91
C MET A 258 -20.70 -3.05 0.58
N ASP A 259 -21.70 -2.42 1.19
CA ASP A 259 -22.09 -2.70 2.58
C ASP A 259 -22.84 -4.02 2.71
N LEU A 260 -23.66 -4.37 1.70
CA LEU A 260 -24.50 -5.56 1.67
C LEU A 260 -23.80 -6.80 1.12
N VAL A 261 -22.76 -6.64 0.29
CA VAL A 261 -22.08 -7.73 -0.42
C VAL A 261 -20.59 -7.76 -0.08
N LYS A 262 -20.09 -8.96 0.25
CA LYS A 262 -18.64 -9.22 0.43
C LYS A 262 -17.88 -9.17 -0.89
N CYS A 263 -17.56 -7.96 -1.33
CA CYS A 263 -16.90 -7.66 -2.61
C CYS A 263 -15.45 -8.15 -2.70
N ASP A 264 -14.85 -8.47 -1.56
CA ASP A 264 -13.50 -9.03 -1.41
C ASP A 264 -13.40 -10.51 -1.79
N THR A 265 -14.54 -11.20 -1.90
CA THR A 265 -14.56 -12.61 -2.31
C THR A 265 -14.19 -12.72 -3.78
N ARG A 266 -13.20 -13.56 -4.06
CA ARG A 266 -12.73 -13.86 -5.42
C ARG A 266 -13.41 -15.09 -5.99
N PHE A 267 -13.66 -15.06 -7.28
CA PHE A 267 -14.39 -16.09 -8.00
C PHE A 267 -13.69 -16.47 -9.30
N LYS A 268 -13.77 -17.76 -9.64
CA LYS A 268 -13.24 -18.30 -10.87
C LYS A 268 -14.31 -19.07 -11.61
N VAL A 269 -14.30 -18.96 -12.94
CA VAL A 269 -15.14 -19.76 -13.81
C VAL A 269 -14.48 -21.12 -14.04
N GLN A 270 -15.23 -22.19 -13.85
CA GLN A 270 -14.76 -23.57 -14.01
C GLN A 270 -15.85 -24.42 -14.70
N GLU A 271 -15.43 -25.42 -15.47
CA GLU A 271 -16.36 -26.43 -15.97
C GLU A 271 -16.51 -27.54 -14.94
N LEU A 272 -17.73 -27.82 -14.49
CA LEU A 272 -18.03 -28.85 -13.51
C LEU A 272 -19.20 -29.73 -13.94
N THR A 273 -19.09 -31.01 -13.66
CA THR A 273 -20.18 -31.98 -13.79
C THR A 273 -21.20 -31.82 -12.65
N LYS A 274 -22.43 -32.28 -12.87
CA LYS A 274 -23.47 -32.33 -11.80
C LYS A 274 -22.99 -33.07 -10.54
N SER A 275 -22.24 -34.15 -10.72
CA SER A 275 -21.66 -34.94 -9.62
C SER A 275 -20.68 -34.12 -8.78
N GLU A 276 -19.83 -33.33 -9.42
CA GLU A 276 -18.84 -32.50 -8.72
C GLU A 276 -19.51 -31.36 -7.95
N ILE A 277 -20.51 -30.68 -8.55
CA ILE A 277 -21.28 -29.65 -7.85
C ILE A 277 -21.98 -30.25 -6.62
N ASN A 278 -22.66 -31.38 -6.77
CA ASN A 278 -23.33 -32.05 -5.66
C ASN A 278 -22.37 -32.50 -4.55
N ARG A 279 -21.14 -32.88 -4.91
CA ARG A 279 -20.09 -33.19 -3.93
C ARG A 279 -19.67 -31.94 -3.16
N LEU A 280 -19.42 -30.83 -3.85
CA LEU A 280 -19.07 -29.55 -3.23
C LEU A 280 -20.16 -29.05 -2.27
N LEU A 281 -21.44 -29.20 -2.62
CA LEU A 281 -22.57 -28.82 -1.77
C LEU A 281 -22.70 -29.66 -0.49
N LYS A 282 -22.15 -30.88 -0.48
CA LYS A 282 -22.09 -31.71 0.73
C LYS A 282 -20.89 -31.35 1.61
N GLU A 283 -19.76 -30.99 0.99
CA GLU A 283 -18.51 -30.68 1.68
C GLU A 283 -18.48 -29.25 2.23
N LYS A 284 -19.16 -28.30 1.57
CA LYS A 284 -19.13 -26.88 1.88
C LYS A 284 -20.53 -26.28 1.94
N ILE A 285 -20.70 -25.27 2.79
CA ILE A 285 -21.96 -24.53 2.93
C ILE A 285 -22.02 -23.45 1.83
N TYR A 286 -22.52 -23.85 0.66
CA TYR A 286 -22.75 -22.95 -0.47
C TYR A 286 -24.25 -22.80 -0.79
N VAL A 287 -24.61 -21.60 -1.22
CA VAL A 287 -25.86 -21.30 -1.92
C VAL A 287 -25.64 -21.53 -3.41
N VAL A 288 -26.67 -22.06 -4.08
CA VAL A 288 -26.70 -22.29 -5.53
C VAL A 288 -27.65 -21.29 -6.16
N LEU A 289 -27.22 -20.62 -7.23
CA LEU A 289 -28.10 -19.92 -8.16
C LEU A 289 -27.92 -20.48 -9.57
N GLY A 290 -29.04 -20.59 -10.30
CA GLY A 290 -29.09 -21.14 -11.65
C GLY A 290 -29.37 -22.64 -11.71
N ASP A 291 -29.45 -23.16 -12.94
CA ASP A 291 -29.90 -24.52 -13.22
C ASP A 291 -28.72 -25.48 -13.43
N ILE A 292 -28.67 -26.54 -12.61
CA ILE A 292 -27.62 -27.57 -12.66
C ILE A 292 -27.94 -28.61 -13.75
N ASN A 293 -27.12 -28.59 -14.80
CA ASN A 293 -27.12 -29.50 -15.94
C ASN A 293 -26.05 -30.60 -15.80
N LYS A 294 -25.95 -31.51 -16.79
CA LYS A 294 -24.92 -32.59 -16.79
C LYS A 294 -23.49 -32.02 -16.79
N LYS A 295 -23.25 -30.99 -17.62
CA LYS A 295 -22.04 -30.18 -17.68
C LYS A 295 -22.44 -28.73 -17.43
N ASN A 296 -21.64 -28.00 -16.67
CA ASN A 296 -21.95 -26.63 -16.23
C ASN A 296 -20.70 -25.76 -16.34
N THR A 297 -20.91 -24.52 -16.74
CA THR A 297 -19.96 -23.42 -16.58
C THR A 297 -20.33 -22.72 -15.27
N VAL A 298 -19.52 -22.96 -14.23
CA VAL A 298 -19.81 -22.60 -12.85
C VAL A 298 -18.91 -21.47 -12.39
N LEU A 299 -19.48 -20.47 -11.72
CA LEU A 299 -18.71 -19.51 -10.94
C LEU A 299 -18.60 -20.02 -9.49
N ILE A 300 -17.37 -20.17 -8.98
CA ILE A 300 -17.10 -20.69 -7.63
C ILE A 300 -16.04 -19.84 -6.92
N PRO A 301 -16.06 -19.70 -5.57
CA PRO A 301 -15.04 -18.95 -4.86
C PRO A 301 -13.67 -19.60 -4.98
N ASP A 302 -12.66 -18.79 -5.31
CA ASP A 302 -11.29 -19.25 -5.57
C ASP A 302 -10.31 -18.08 -5.33
N ASN A 303 -9.21 -18.32 -4.61
CA ASN A 303 -8.22 -17.29 -4.26
C ASN A 303 -7.49 -16.71 -5.49
N ASP A 304 -7.39 -17.51 -6.57
CA ASP A 304 -6.77 -17.12 -7.84
C ASP A 304 -7.78 -16.49 -8.82
N GLY A 305 -9.01 -16.25 -8.37
CA GLY A 305 -10.09 -15.67 -9.15
C GLY A 305 -10.08 -14.14 -9.25
N GLU A 306 -11.09 -13.62 -9.95
CA GLU A 306 -11.39 -12.18 -10.05
C GLU A 306 -12.28 -11.75 -8.88
N PHE A 307 -12.16 -10.51 -8.40
CA PHE A 307 -13.05 -10.00 -7.35
C PHE A 307 -14.50 -9.93 -7.86
N LEU A 308 -15.47 -10.28 -7.00
CA LEU A 308 -16.89 -10.26 -7.35
C LEU A 308 -17.35 -8.92 -7.91
N PHE A 309 -16.86 -7.82 -7.33
CA PHE A 309 -17.21 -6.48 -7.79
C PHE A 309 -16.82 -6.25 -9.25
N ASP A 310 -15.64 -6.70 -9.67
CA ASP A 310 -15.17 -6.55 -11.05
C ASP A 310 -16.03 -7.34 -12.02
N LEU A 311 -16.44 -8.55 -11.62
CA LEU A 311 -17.35 -9.36 -12.42
C LEU A 311 -18.69 -8.67 -12.69
N ILE A 312 -19.12 -7.73 -11.83
CA ILE A 312 -20.41 -7.04 -11.96
C ILE A 312 -20.27 -5.70 -12.68
N PHE A 313 -19.23 -4.92 -12.38
CA PHE A 313 -19.14 -3.52 -12.80
C PHE A 313 -18.07 -3.22 -13.86
N TYR A 314 -17.14 -4.15 -14.15
CA TYR A 314 -16.00 -3.91 -15.05
C TYR A 314 -15.66 -5.10 -15.92
#